data_AF-A0A3N5H8H0-F1
#
_entry.id   AF-A0A3N5H8H0-F1
#
_cell.length_a   1.000
_cell.length_b   1.000
_cell.length_c   1.000
_cell.angle_alpha   90.00
_cell.angle_beta   90.00
_cell.angle_gamma   90.00
#
_symmetry.space_group_name_H-M   'P 1'
#
loop_
_entity.id
_entity.type
_entity.pdbx_description
1 polymer ?
#
loop_
_entity_poly.entity_id
_entity_poly.type
_entity_poly.pdbx_seq_one_letter_code
_entity_poly.pdbx_strand_id
1 'polypeptide(L)'
;MVKDDDDGGGFTGKRNKSWREIDARRGKSKYHSRQDDPAQQRIERSATYTRYKQAADSLFTGGALPEGLAKTFDPDGKRQAQKEAMAKLRELPDRKAWAQGVIEYLEKYPELPEDPYFLDSLLDHPRERIVGQALGKLEGMQEAGTLKAKLPKSLDQRLKALELTSMDPELQQRARALREQLR
;
A
#
# COMPACT_ATOMS: atom_id res chain seq x y z
N MET A 1 -22.81 -52.33 -34.61
CA MET A 1 -23.52 -51.19 -35.23
C MET A 1 -25.00 -51.50 -35.15
N VAL A 2 -25.71 -50.85 -34.23
CA VAL A 2 -27.16 -50.64 -34.33
C VAL A 2 -27.34 -49.18 -33.96
N LYS A 3 -27.85 -48.42 -34.92
CA LYS A 3 -28.06 -46.99 -34.88
C LYS A 3 -29.57 -46.87 -34.83
N ASP A 4 -30.11 -46.45 -33.70
CA ASP A 4 -31.51 -46.10 -33.60
C ASP A 4 -31.60 -44.66 -33.10
N ASP A 5 -31.98 -43.82 -34.05
CA ASP A 5 -32.54 -42.50 -33.92
C ASP A 5 -33.83 -42.57 -33.08
N ASP A 6 -34.01 -41.65 -32.13
CA ASP A 6 -35.32 -41.41 -31.50
C ASP A 6 -35.56 -39.89 -31.45
N ASP A 7 -36.04 -39.41 -32.59
CA ASP A 7 -36.67 -38.11 -32.79
C ASP A 7 -38.16 -38.27 -32.41
N GLY A 8 -38.60 -37.55 -31.38
CA GLY A 8 -40.01 -37.16 -31.18
C GLY A 8 -41.07 -38.25 -30.94
N GLY A 9 -41.52 -38.38 -29.69
CA GLY A 9 -42.87 -38.90 -29.41
C GLY A 9 -43.05 -39.50 -28.02
N GLY A 10 -43.86 -38.86 -27.17
CA GLY A 10 -44.23 -39.41 -25.88
C GLY A 10 -44.94 -40.76 -26.01
N PHE A 11 -44.31 -41.86 -25.55
CA PHE A 11 -44.97 -43.17 -25.46
C PHE A 11 -44.46 -44.08 -24.32
N THR A 12 -43.46 -43.67 -23.53
CA THR A 12 -43.15 -44.36 -22.26
C THR A 12 -43.67 -43.48 -21.11
N GLY A 13 -44.43 -44.03 -20.16
CA GLY A 13 -45.17 -43.31 -19.10
C GLY A 13 -44.33 -42.49 -18.09
N LYS A 14 -43.19 -41.95 -18.50
CA LYS A 14 -42.36 -41.03 -17.74
C LYS A 14 -42.67 -39.61 -18.20
N ARG A 15 -43.21 -38.81 -17.29
CA ARG A 15 -43.59 -37.41 -17.52
C ARG A 15 -42.45 -36.62 -18.18
N ASN A 16 -42.77 -35.88 -19.25
CA ASN A 16 -41.85 -34.93 -19.87
C ASN A 16 -41.41 -33.91 -18.81
N LYS A 17 -40.10 -33.79 -18.58
CA LYS A 17 -39.57 -32.88 -17.56
C LYS A 17 -39.93 -31.44 -17.93
N SER A 18 -40.50 -30.72 -16.98
CA SER A 18 -40.81 -29.32 -17.16
C SER A 18 -39.53 -28.50 -17.32
N TRP A 19 -39.59 -27.37 -18.03
CA TRP A 19 -38.45 -26.45 -18.16
C TRP A 19 -37.85 -26.05 -16.80
N ARG A 20 -38.69 -25.89 -15.77
CA ARG A 20 -38.26 -25.67 -14.37
C ARG A 20 -37.49 -26.85 -13.77
N GLU A 21 -37.88 -28.09 -14.07
CA GLU A 21 -37.14 -29.29 -13.63
C GLU A 21 -35.81 -29.46 -14.39
N ILE A 22 -35.77 -29.09 -15.67
CA ILE A 22 -34.54 -29.10 -16.47
C ILE A 22 -33.55 -28.06 -15.91
N ASP A 23 -34.03 -26.88 -15.55
CA ASP A 23 -33.24 -25.80 -14.95
C ASP A 23 -32.73 -26.17 -13.55
N ALA A 24 -33.60 -26.70 -12.68
CA ALA A 24 -33.21 -27.20 -11.35
C ALA A 24 -32.17 -28.34 -11.41
N ARG A 25 -32.15 -29.10 -12.51
CA ARG A 25 -31.18 -30.19 -12.73
C ARG A 25 -29.87 -29.68 -13.34
N ARG A 26 -29.88 -28.59 -14.10
CA ARG A 26 -28.67 -27.87 -14.55
C ARG A 26 -27.94 -27.20 -13.38
N GLY A 27 -28.69 -26.66 -12.40
CA GLY A 27 -28.12 -26.11 -11.16
C GLY A 27 -27.43 -27.14 -10.24
N LYS A 28 -27.62 -28.45 -10.47
CA LYS A 28 -26.96 -29.55 -9.74
C LYS A 28 -25.71 -30.08 -10.44
N SER A 29 -25.04 -29.26 -11.26
CA SER A 29 -23.79 -29.68 -11.89
C SER A 29 -22.69 -29.88 -10.84
N LYS A 30 -21.86 -30.91 -11.02
CA LYS A 30 -20.76 -31.30 -10.10
C LYS A 30 -19.63 -30.26 -10.02
N TYR A 31 -19.68 -29.24 -10.87
CA TYR A 31 -18.76 -28.11 -10.92
C TYR A 31 -19.50 -26.84 -10.51
N HIS A 32 -19.86 -26.77 -9.23
CA HIS A 32 -20.35 -25.54 -8.64
C HIS A 32 -19.18 -24.55 -8.55
N SER A 33 -19.35 -23.35 -9.09
CA SER A 33 -18.38 -22.28 -8.85
C SER A 33 -18.35 -22.03 -7.33
N ARG A 34 -17.16 -21.75 -6.77
CA ARG A 34 -17.03 -21.31 -5.38
C ARG A 34 -17.72 -19.96 -5.10
N GLN A 35 -18.28 -19.31 -6.13
CA GLN A 35 -19.04 -18.07 -5.98
C GLN A 35 -20.53 -18.33 -5.73
N ASP A 36 -21.04 -19.48 -6.15
CA ASP A 36 -22.45 -19.79 -6.02
C ASP A 36 -22.80 -20.53 -4.71
N ASP A 37 -21.81 -20.96 -3.92
CA ASP A 37 -22.08 -21.68 -2.66
C ASP A 37 -22.83 -20.76 -1.66
N PRO A 38 -24.07 -21.11 -1.29
CA PRO A 38 -24.89 -20.26 -0.41
C PRO A 38 -24.28 -20.07 0.98
N ALA A 39 -23.43 -21.00 1.45
CA ALA A 39 -22.69 -20.83 2.69
C ALA A 39 -21.59 -19.77 2.54
N GLN A 40 -20.86 -19.75 1.41
CA GLN A 40 -19.83 -18.74 1.12
C GLN A 40 -20.46 -17.37 0.89
N GLN A 41 -21.57 -17.27 0.15
CA GLN A 41 -22.29 -16.00 -0.02
C GLN A 41 -22.78 -15.42 1.31
N ARG A 42 -23.17 -16.27 2.27
CA ARG A 42 -23.58 -15.81 3.60
C ARG A 42 -22.40 -15.29 4.43
N ILE A 43 -21.23 -15.90 4.27
CA ILE A 43 -19.99 -15.44 4.90
C ILE A 43 -19.54 -14.12 4.25
N GLU A 44 -19.56 -14.02 2.93
CA GLU A 44 -19.19 -12.80 2.18
C GLU A 44 -20.11 -11.61 2.48
N ARG A 45 -21.41 -11.87 2.71
CA ARG A 45 -22.38 -10.84 3.15
C ARG A 45 -22.37 -10.58 4.65
N SER A 46 -21.59 -11.33 5.44
CA SER A 46 -21.55 -11.13 6.89
C SER A 46 -20.86 -9.81 7.24
N ALA A 47 -21.40 -9.11 8.24
CA ALA A 47 -20.83 -7.84 8.71
C ALA A 47 -19.36 -8.00 9.17
N THR A 48 -19.00 -9.17 9.68
CA THR A 48 -17.63 -9.53 10.05
C THR A 48 -16.71 -9.61 8.84
N TYR A 49 -17.10 -10.30 7.76
CA TYR A 49 -16.28 -10.39 6.55
C TYR A 49 -16.10 -9.03 5.86
N THR A 50 -17.16 -8.23 5.78
CA THR A 50 -17.07 -6.86 5.24
C THR A 50 -16.11 -5.99 6.05
N ARG A 51 -16.13 -6.09 7.40
CA ARG A 51 -15.18 -5.39 8.27
C ARG A 51 -13.74 -5.85 8.04
N TYR A 52 -13.50 -7.15 7.91
CA TYR A 52 -12.17 -7.69 7.60
C TYR A 52 -11.67 -7.27 6.22
N LYS A 53 -12.55 -7.26 5.21
CA LYS A 53 -12.21 -6.82 3.86
C LYS A 53 -11.91 -5.32 3.83
N GLN A 54 -12.72 -4.49 4.48
CA GLN A 54 -12.46 -3.05 4.60
C GLN A 54 -11.17 -2.75 5.36
N ALA A 55 -10.86 -3.52 6.42
CA ALA A 55 -9.60 -3.46 7.14
C ALA A 55 -8.39 -3.88 6.29
N ALA A 56 -8.56 -4.89 5.44
CA ALA A 56 -7.53 -5.33 4.51
C ALA A 56 -7.32 -4.29 3.40
N ASP A 57 -8.40 -3.79 2.81
CA ASP A 57 -8.36 -2.75 1.79
C ASP A 57 -7.75 -1.45 2.35
N SER A 58 -8.02 -1.09 3.61
CA SER A 58 -7.41 0.09 4.25
C SER A 58 -5.89 -0.05 4.44
N LEU A 59 -5.39 -1.27 4.68
CA LEU A 59 -3.94 -1.54 4.74
C LEU A 59 -3.23 -1.27 3.41
N PHE A 60 -3.86 -1.67 2.30
CA PHE A 60 -3.26 -1.50 0.96
C PHE A 60 -3.50 -0.11 0.37
N THR A 61 -4.59 0.57 0.75
CA THR A 61 -4.93 1.93 0.28
C THR A 61 -4.38 3.06 1.15
N GLY A 62 -3.68 2.73 2.25
CA GLY A 62 -3.01 3.72 3.11
C GLY A 62 -3.90 4.35 4.19
N GLY A 63 -5.04 3.73 4.49
CA GLY A 63 -5.90 4.09 5.62
C GLY A 63 -5.35 3.61 6.97
N ALA A 64 -5.91 4.16 8.07
CA ALA A 64 -5.50 3.79 9.43
C ALA A 64 -5.68 2.29 9.68
N LEU A 65 -4.66 1.68 10.31
CA LEU A 65 -4.72 0.29 10.75
C LEU A 65 -5.80 0.11 11.83
N PRO A 66 -6.66 -0.92 11.74
CA PRO A 66 -7.56 -1.24 12.83
C PRO A 66 -6.78 -1.67 14.09
N GLU A 67 -7.27 -1.25 15.26
CA GLU A 67 -6.57 -1.33 16.56
C GLU A 67 -6.04 -2.73 16.92
N GLY A 68 -6.71 -3.79 16.46
CA GLY A 68 -6.29 -5.19 16.69
C GLY A 68 -5.05 -5.62 15.91
N LEU A 69 -4.80 -5.02 14.74
CA LEU A 69 -3.59 -5.26 13.93
C LEU A 69 -2.48 -4.24 14.22
N ALA A 70 -2.83 -3.07 14.74
CA ALA A 70 -1.84 -2.09 15.21
C ALA A 70 -0.92 -2.69 16.30
N LYS A 71 -1.48 -3.52 17.20
CA LYS A 71 -0.72 -4.19 18.27
C LYS A 71 0.19 -5.33 17.79
N THR A 72 -0.12 -5.98 16.67
CA THR A 72 0.69 -7.10 16.14
C THR A 72 1.76 -6.63 15.17
N PHE A 73 1.52 -5.52 14.44
CA PHE A 73 2.50 -4.91 13.55
C PHE A 73 3.45 -3.93 14.24
N ASP A 74 3.16 -3.54 15.48
CA ASP A 74 3.98 -2.59 16.24
C ASP A 74 3.80 -2.77 17.76
N PRO A 75 4.35 -3.84 18.36
CA PRO A 75 4.21 -4.12 19.78
C PRO A 75 4.82 -3.05 20.71
N ASP A 76 5.71 -2.19 20.18
CA ASP A 76 6.38 -1.13 20.94
C ASP A 76 5.72 0.26 20.80
N GLY A 77 4.68 0.43 19.97
CA GLY A 77 4.05 1.73 19.70
C GLY A 77 4.97 2.77 19.04
N LYS A 78 6.13 2.34 18.54
CA LYS A 78 7.18 3.22 17.98
C LYS A 78 6.74 3.88 16.68
N ARG A 79 6.01 3.20 15.79
CA ARG A 79 5.50 3.82 14.54
C ARG A 79 4.39 4.82 14.81
N GLN A 80 3.53 4.57 15.80
CA GLN A 80 2.50 5.52 16.20
C GLN A 80 3.14 6.79 16.78
N ALA A 81 4.08 6.63 17.71
CA ALA A 81 4.85 7.73 18.29
C ALA A 81 5.70 8.46 17.25
N GLN A 82 6.27 7.75 16.27
CA GLN A 82 6.98 8.37 15.14
C GLN A 82 6.04 9.17 14.25
N LYS A 83 4.83 8.66 13.95
CA LYS A 83 3.82 9.40 13.18
C LYS A 83 3.36 10.66 13.91
N GLU A 84 3.10 10.57 15.21
CA GLU A 84 2.73 11.73 16.02
C GLU A 84 3.88 12.72 16.14
N ALA A 85 5.13 12.26 16.27
CA ALA A 85 6.30 13.12 16.28
C ALA A 85 6.50 13.79 14.91
N MET A 86 6.30 13.08 13.81
CA MET A 86 6.33 13.66 12.45
C MET A 86 5.20 14.68 12.24
N ALA A 87 4.00 14.42 12.78
CA ALA A 87 2.90 15.39 12.75
C ALA A 87 3.25 16.66 13.53
N LYS A 88 3.80 16.51 14.74
CA LYS A 88 4.29 17.63 15.55
C LYS A 88 5.38 18.42 14.84
N LEU A 89 6.31 17.76 14.14
CA LEU A 89 7.32 18.44 13.32
C LEU A 89 6.68 19.25 12.19
N ARG A 90 5.64 18.72 11.56
CA ARG A 90 4.94 19.39 10.45
C ARG A 90 4.10 20.58 10.90
N GLU A 91 3.65 20.59 12.15
CA GLU A 91 2.90 21.70 12.75
C GLU A 91 3.78 22.87 13.18
N LEU A 92 5.11 22.69 13.30
CA LEU A 92 6.03 23.76 13.66
C LEU A 92 6.17 24.77 12.51
N PRO A 93 5.78 26.05 12.70
CA PRO A 93 5.84 27.06 11.65
C PRO A 93 7.25 27.66 11.47
N ASP A 94 8.12 27.54 12.46
CA ASP A 94 9.48 28.11 12.43
C ASP A 94 10.49 27.07 11.94
N ARG A 95 11.24 27.43 10.88
CA ARG A 95 12.26 26.58 10.26
C ARG A 95 13.37 26.20 11.23
N LYS A 96 13.72 27.08 12.17
CA LYS A 96 14.74 26.77 13.20
C LYS A 96 14.21 25.76 14.21
N ALA A 97 12.97 25.93 14.67
CA ALA A 97 12.32 25.00 15.57
C ALA A 97 12.12 23.63 14.91
N TRP A 98 11.77 23.60 13.62
CA TRP A 98 11.68 22.35 12.85
C TRP A 98 13.02 21.63 12.78
N ALA A 99 14.11 22.32 12.43
CA ALA A 99 15.43 21.71 12.36
C ALA A 99 15.87 21.13 13.71
N GLN A 100 15.64 21.88 14.80
CA GLN A 100 15.92 21.39 16.15
C GLN A 100 15.06 20.17 16.52
N GLY A 101 13.77 20.20 16.19
CA GLY A 101 12.88 19.07 16.42
C GLY A 101 13.28 17.82 15.61
N VAL A 102 13.79 17.99 14.39
CA VAL A 102 14.33 16.87 13.59
C VAL A 102 15.54 16.25 14.27
N ILE A 103 16.43 17.06 14.85
CA ILE A 103 17.58 16.57 15.59
C ILE A 103 17.13 15.77 16.82
N GLU A 104 16.21 16.31 17.61
CA GLU A 104 15.63 15.62 18.78
C GLU A 104 14.91 14.33 18.39
N TYR A 105 14.22 14.33 17.24
CA TYR A 105 13.60 13.14 16.69
C TYR A 105 14.63 12.07 16.32
N LEU A 106 15.72 12.46 15.65
CA LEU A 106 16.79 11.53 15.26
C LEU A 106 17.59 11.00 16.47
N GLU A 107 17.72 11.80 17.52
CA GLU A 107 18.30 11.35 18.80
C GLU A 107 17.40 10.31 19.48
N LYS A 108 16.07 10.51 19.43
CA LYS A 108 15.09 9.60 20.02
C LYS A 108 14.84 8.35 19.17
N TYR A 109 14.93 8.48 17.85
CA TYR A 109 14.67 7.45 16.86
C TYR A 109 15.83 7.45 15.84
N PRO A 110 16.88 6.65 16.08
CA PRO A 110 18.04 6.62 15.19
C PRO A 110 17.72 6.01 13.81
N GLU A 111 16.62 5.27 13.70
CA GLU A 111 16.15 4.72 12.44
C GLU A 111 15.31 5.75 11.68
N LEU A 112 15.86 6.25 10.56
CA LEU A 112 15.11 7.12 9.65
C LEU A 112 13.98 6.32 8.98
N PRO A 113 12.73 6.81 9.04
CA PRO A 113 11.62 6.21 8.31
C PRO A 113 11.87 6.19 6.80
N GLU A 114 11.46 5.11 6.14
CA GLU A 114 11.43 4.98 4.67
C GLU A 114 10.16 5.66 4.10
N ASP A 115 9.90 6.90 4.51
CA ASP A 115 8.80 7.72 3.98
C ASP A 115 9.36 8.78 3.02
N PRO A 116 9.06 8.71 1.70
CA PRO A 116 9.57 9.65 0.71
C PRO A 116 9.24 11.12 1.02
N TYR A 117 8.08 11.39 1.63
CA TYR A 117 7.67 12.76 1.95
C TYR A 117 8.46 13.35 3.12
N PHE A 118 8.76 12.51 4.12
CA PHE A 118 9.59 12.93 5.24
C PHE A 118 11.03 13.12 4.80
N LEU A 119 11.58 12.18 4.02
CA LEU A 119 12.93 12.28 3.46
C LEU A 119 13.08 13.52 2.56
N ASP A 120 12.09 13.85 1.73
CA ASP A 120 12.05 15.10 0.95
C ASP A 120 12.13 16.33 1.85
N SER A 121 11.43 16.34 2.98
CA SER A 121 11.51 17.46 3.93
C SER A 121 12.91 17.61 4.55
N LEU A 122 13.59 16.49 4.85
CA LEU A 122 14.94 16.47 5.41
C LEU A 122 16.00 17.04 4.48
N LEU A 123 15.78 17.03 3.16
CA LEU A 123 16.70 17.62 2.19
C LEU A 123 16.85 19.15 2.36
N ASP A 124 15.90 19.82 3.02
CA ASP A 124 15.96 21.26 3.29
C ASP A 124 16.62 21.60 4.65
N HIS A 125 17.18 20.59 5.32
CA HIS A 125 17.79 20.73 6.63
C HIS A 125 19.15 21.44 6.55
N PRO A 126 19.47 22.40 7.46
CA PRO A 126 20.73 23.14 7.44
C PRO A 126 21.98 22.31 7.76
N ARG A 127 21.84 21.04 8.15
CA ARG A 127 22.96 20.14 8.49
C ARG A 127 23.13 19.14 7.36
N GLU A 128 24.21 19.26 6.61
CA GLU A 128 24.52 18.39 5.46
C GLU A 128 24.62 16.90 5.83
N ARG A 129 25.06 16.57 7.06
CA ARG A 129 25.06 15.18 7.54
C ARG A 129 23.67 14.52 7.52
N ILE A 130 22.63 15.26 7.93
CA ILE A 130 21.25 14.75 7.94
C ILE A 130 20.73 14.63 6.51
N VAL A 131 21.08 15.58 5.66
CA VAL A 131 20.74 15.56 4.24
C VAL A 131 21.37 14.36 3.53
N GLY A 132 22.64 14.06 3.79
CA GLY A 132 23.32 12.88 3.25
C GLY A 132 22.69 11.56 3.70
N GLN A 133 22.25 11.47 4.96
CA GLN A 133 21.49 10.30 5.45
C GLN A 133 20.15 10.16 4.73
N ALA A 134 19.44 11.27 4.51
CA ALA A 134 18.17 11.26 3.80
C ALA A 134 18.36 10.86 2.32
N LEU A 135 19.39 11.39 1.65
CA LEU A 135 19.75 11.00 0.28
C LEU A 135 20.09 9.52 0.18
N GLY A 136 20.93 8.99 1.07
CA GLY A 136 21.28 7.57 1.06
C GLY A 136 20.06 6.66 1.24
N LYS A 137 19.07 7.07 2.04
CA LYS A 137 17.79 6.36 2.14
C LYS A 137 16.96 6.47 0.87
N LEU A 138 16.88 7.65 0.24
CA LEU A 138 16.18 7.82 -1.03
C LEU A 138 16.81 6.99 -2.16
N GLU A 139 18.15 6.94 -2.23
CA GLU A 139 18.90 6.09 -3.16
C GLU A 139 18.54 4.62 -2.94
N GLY A 140 18.59 4.12 -1.70
CA GLY A 140 18.20 2.75 -1.39
C GLY A 140 16.74 2.42 -1.75
N MET A 141 15.82 3.37 -1.56
CA MET A 141 14.42 3.20 -1.97
C MET A 141 14.25 3.21 -3.50
N GLN A 142 15.08 3.96 -4.21
CA GLN A 142 15.11 3.97 -5.67
C GLN A 142 15.63 2.64 -6.22
N GLU A 143 16.72 2.12 -5.65
CA GLU A 143 17.28 0.81 -5.99
C GLU A 143 16.28 -0.33 -5.71
N ALA A 144 15.56 -0.25 -4.59
CA ALA A 144 14.49 -1.18 -4.26
C ALA A 144 13.22 -1.02 -5.13
N GLY A 145 13.15 0.04 -5.96
CA GLY A 145 12.01 0.32 -6.83
C GLY A 145 10.74 0.81 -6.10
N THR A 146 10.80 1.05 -4.80
CA THR A 146 9.64 1.48 -3.98
C THR A 146 9.37 2.97 -4.11
N LEU A 147 10.36 3.76 -4.55
CA LEU A 147 10.30 5.20 -4.65
C LEU A 147 9.35 5.70 -5.77
N LYS A 148 9.27 4.97 -6.89
CA LYS A 148 8.47 5.35 -8.08
C LYS A 148 6.96 5.47 -7.80
N ALA A 149 6.44 4.72 -6.82
CA ALA A 149 5.01 4.72 -6.51
C ALA A 149 4.55 5.94 -5.69
N LYS A 150 5.46 6.58 -4.95
CA LYS A 150 5.14 7.63 -3.97
C LYS A 150 6.15 8.78 -4.02
N LEU A 151 6.34 9.34 -5.22
CA LEU A 151 7.28 10.46 -5.40
C LEU A 151 6.64 11.81 -5.00
N PRO A 152 7.25 12.57 -4.07
CA PRO A 152 6.83 13.95 -3.82
C PRO A 152 7.12 14.82 -5.05
N LYS A 153 6.16 15.68 -5.43
CA LYS A 153 6.32 16.62 -6.56
C LYS A 153 7.46 17.62 -6.35
N SER A 154 7.78 17.92 -5.08
CA SER A 154 8.87 18.82 -4.67
C SER A 154 10.26 18.21 -4.82
N LEU A 155 10.38 16.88 -4.96
CA LEU A 155 11.66 16.19 -4.86
C LEU A 155 12.64 16.61 -5.95
N ASP A 156 12.22 16.71 -7.22
CA ASP A 156 13.10 17.18 -8.32
C ASP A 156 13.63 18.58 -8.05
N GLN A 157 12.78 19.48 -7.55
CA GLN A 157 13.16 20.86 -7.24
C GLN A 157 14.13 20.93 -6.06
N ARG A 158 13.93 20.11 -5.02
CA ARG A 158 14.84 20.07 -3.86
C ARG A 158 16.18 19.45 -4.20
N LEU A 159 16.21 18.37 -4.97
CA LEU A 159 17.46 17.78 -5.46
C LEU A 159 18.24 18.76 -6.33
N LYS A 160 17.53 19.52 -7.19
CA LYS A 160 18.14 20.61 -7.98
C LYS A 160 18.68 21.72 -7.09
N ALA A 161 17.94 22.12 -6.05
CA ALA A 161 18.43 23.14 -5.12
C ALA A 161 19.72 22.66 -4.43
N LEU A 162 19.75 21.41 -3.97
CA LEU A 162 20.92 20.82 -3.34
C LEU A 162 22.14 20.79 -4.26
N GLU A 163 21.96 20.40 -5.53
CA GLU A 163 22.99 20.43 -6.57
C GLU A 163 23.63 21.82 -6.71
N LEU A 164 22.85 22.89 -6.54
CA LEU A 164 23.30 24.27 -6.74
C LEU A 164 23.80 24.95 -5.46
N THR A 165 23.30 24.55 -4.28
CA THR A 165 23.55 25.28 -3.02
C THR A 165 24.33 24.51 -1.98
N SER A 166 24.50 23.18 -2.11
CA SER A 166 25.32 22.42 -1.15
C SER A 166 26.80 22.81 -1.26
N MET A 167 27.51 22.78 -0.14
CA MET A 167 28.94 23.05 -0.10
C MET A 167 29.79 21.77 -0.26
N ASP A 168 29.15 20.60 -0.21
CA ASP A 168 29.80 19.30 -0.40
C ASP A 168 29.66 18.81 -1.85
N PRO A 169 30.78 18.67 -2.59
CA PRO A 169 30.77 18.15 -3.96
C PRO A 169 30.20 16.73 -4.07
N GLU A 170 30.33 15.90 -3.04
CA GLU A 170 29.79 14.53 -3.06
C GLU A 170 28.25 14.58 -3.03
N LEU A 171 27.68 15.41 -2.15
CA LEU A 171 26.23 15.59 -2.06
C LEU A 171 25.63 16.16 -3.36
N GLN A 172 26.32 17.11 -4.00
CA GLN A 172 25.92 17.64 -5.30
C GLN A 172 25.83 16.54 -6.36
N GLN A 173 26.86 15.68 -6.46
CA GLN A 173 26.90 14.60 -7.43
C GLN A 173 25.81 13.55 -7.17
N ARG A 174 25.61 13.16 -5.91
CA ARG A 174 24.59 12.18 -5.51
C ARG A 174 23.18 12.69 -5.78
N ALA A 175 22.90 13.94 -5.44
CA ALA A 175 21.61 14.56 -5.73
C ALA A 175 21.32 14.64 -7.23
N ARG A 176 22.34 14.99 -8.03
CA ARG A 176 22.21 14.99 -9.49
C ARG A 176 21.96 13.59 -10.05
N ALA A 177 22.71 12.59 -9.61
CA ALA A 177 22.55 11.21 -10.06
C ALA A 177 21.16 10.67 -9.73
N LEU A 178 20.68 10.87 -8.49
CA LEU A 178 19.34 10.48 -8.07
C LEU A 178 18.27 11.20 -8.90
N ARG A 179 18.46 12.50 -9.18
CA ARG A 179 17.54 13.27 -10.00
C ARG A 179 17.47 12.79 -11.44
N GLU A 180 18.60 12.43 -12.05
CA GLU A 180 18.66 11.85 -13.39
C GLU A 180 17.96 10.49 -13.44
N GLN A 181 18.08 9.66 -12.39
CA GLN A 181 17.39 8.37 -12.29
C GLN A 181 15.87 8.48 -12.08
N LEU A 182 15.40 9.62 -11.59
CA LEU A 182 13.98 9.89 -11.32
C LEU A 182 13.22 10.48 -12.52
N ARG A 183 13.94 10.91 -13.56
CA ARG A 183 13.37 11.37 -14.83
C ARG A 183 13.05 10.21 -15.77
#